data_AF-A0A534RHT9-F1
#
_entry.id   AF-A0A534RHT9-F1
#
_cell.length_a   1.000
_cell.length_b   1.000
_cell.length_c   1.000
_cell.angle_alpha   90.00
_cell.angle_beta   90.00
_cell.angle_gamma   90.00
#
_symmetry.space_group_name_H-M   'P 1'
#
loop_
_entity.id
_entity.type
_entity.pdbx_description
1 polymer ?
#
loop_
_entity_poly.entity_id
_entity_poly.type
_entity_poly.pdbx_seq_one_letter_code
_entity_poly.pdbx_strand_id
1 'polypeptide(L)'
;MATVVLSAFNVANFPEGGGHFWVYMQYAQGLRRLGCEVYWLEQFRHGKDPDRDAHAMATFLEQMERFGFGRRVLLYTLGDREDAPIAYLGVTPAEAEAVLRRADLVLNFHYAIDPRLLAGARRTALVDIDPGLTQLWISTGQLRVPRHDVYFTIGETVGTPRARFPDCG
;
A
#
# COMPACT_ATOMS: atom_id res chain seq x y z
N MET A 1 -12.88 -17.18 -5.76
CA MET A 1 -11.85 -16.78 -4.76
C MET A 1 -11.56 -15.32 -5.00
N ALA A 2 -11.70 -14.44 -4.00
CA ALA A 2 -11.49 -13.00 -4.20
C ALA A 2 -9.99 -12.68 -4.31
N THR A 3 -9.61 -11.84 -5.27
CA THR A 3 -8.24 -11.34 -5.42
C THR A 3 -8.11 -9.98 -4.76
N VAL A 4 -7.22 -9.85 -3.78
CA VAL A 4 -6.95 -8.60 -3.05
C VAL A 4 -5.53 -8.16 -3.29
N VAL A 5 -5.35 -6.91 -3.71
CA VAL A 5 -4.04 -6.25 -3.76
C VAL A 5 -3.93 -5.35 -2.53
N LEU A 6 -3.06 -5.71 -1.59
CA LEU A 6 -2.78 -4.93 -0.40
C LEU A 6 -1.65 -3.94 -0.74
N SER A 7 -1.96 -2.65 -0.71
CA SER A 7 -0.98 -1.59 -0.93
C SER A 7 -0.40 -1.11 0.40
N ALA A 8 0.88 -1.42 0.64
CA ALA A 8 1.61 -1.04 1.84
C ALA A 8 2.45 0.23 1.60
N PHE A 9 2.96 0.81 2.68
CA PHE A 9 3.79 2.01 2.61
C PHE A 9 5.14 1.80 3.29
N ASN A 10 6.23 1.92 2.54
CA ASN A 10 7.60 2.06 3.05
C ASN A 10 8.09 0.91 3.97
N VAL A 11 7.67 -0.32 3.69
CA VAL A 11 8.17 -1.56 4.28
C VAL A 11 9.42 -2.05 3.54
N ALA A 12 9.40 -2.10 2.21
CA ALA A 12 10.54 -2.54 1.40
C ALA A 12 11.77 -1.62 1.55
N ASN A 13 11.53 -0.34 1.83
CA ASN A 13 12.56 0.65 2.13
C ASN A 13 12.99 0.68 3.61
N PHE A 14 12.30 -0.03 4.50
CA PHE A 14 12.61 -0.10 5.94
C PHE A 14 12.40 -1.52 6.50
N PRO A 15 13.18 -2.51 6.03
CA PRO A 15 12.97 -3.91 6.38
C PRO A 15 13.32 -4.25 7.84
N GLU A 16 14.03 -3.38 8.55
CA GLU A 16 14.34 -3.55 9.98
C GLU A 16 13.14 -3.21 10.87
N GLY A 17 12.14 -2.50 10.32
CA GLY A 17 10.94 -2.06 11.03
C GLY A 17 9.92 -3.18 11.27
N GLY A 18 10.23 -4.13 12.16
CA GLY A 18 9.36 -5.30 12.39
C GLY A 18 7.91 -4.97 12.79
N GLY A 19 7.72 -3.94 13.62
CA GLY A 19 6.39 -3.45 13.97
C GLY A 19 5.65 -2.84 12.77
N HIS A 20 6.36 -2.02 11.97
CA HIS A 20 5.85 -1.40 10.75
C HIS A 20 5.44 -2.45 9.72
N PHE A 21 6.30 -3.45 9.47
CA PHE A 21 5.99 -4.61 8.63
C PHE A 21 4.72 -5.35 9.12
N TRP A 22 4.61 -5.57 10.43
CA TRP A 22 3.52 -6.35 11.01
C TRP A 22 2.15 -5.68 10.87
N VAL A 23 2.09 -4.34 10.88
CA VAL A 23 0.84 -3.59 10.66
C VAL A 23 0.13 -4.04 9.39
N TYR A 24 0.85 -4.25 8.29
CA TYR A 24 0.30 -4.69 7.01
C TYR A 24 0.21 -6.21 6.90
N MET A 25 1.25 -6.92 7.36
CA MET A 25 1.33 -8.39 7.20
C MET A 25 0.20 -9.12 7.94
N GLN A 26 -0.29 -8.59 9.08
CA GLN A 26 -1.44 -9.17 9.77
C GLN A 26 -2.71 -9.16 8.90
N TYR A 27 -2.96 -8.10 8.11
CA TYR A 27 -4.09 -8.03 7.18
C TYR A 27 -3.88 -9.01 6.03
N ALA A 28 -2.67 -9.05 5.47
CA ALA A 28 -2.33 -9.95 4.38
C ALA A 28 -2.55 -11.43 4.77
N GLN A 29 -2.09 -11.84 5.96
CA GLN A 29 -2.30 -13.18 6.50
C GLN A 29 -3.77 -13.45 6.85
N GLY A 30 -4.46 -12.48 7.45
CA GLY A 30 -5.89 -12.60 7.78
C GLY A 30 -6.74 -12.85 6.53
N LEU A 31 -6.53 -12.06 5.47
CA LEU A 31 -7.19 -12.23 4.18
C LEU A 31 -6.89 -13.60 3.55
N ARG A 32 -5.63 -14.07 3.60
CA ARG A 32 -5.29 -15.42 3.13
C ARG A 32 -6.01 -16.52 3.91
N ARG A 33 -6.13 -16.39 5.23
CA ARG A 33 -6.87 -17.34 6.08
C ARG A 33 -8.38 -17.36 5.77
N LEU A 34 -8.92 -16.23 5.32
CA LEU A 34 -10.30 -16.13 4.80
C LEU A 34 -10.45 -16.68 3.37
N GLY A 35 -9.36 -17.19 2.78
CA GLY A 35 -9.36 -17.77 1.44
C GLY A 35 -9.17 -16.77 0.31
N CYS A 36 -8.70 -15.54 0.56
CA CYS A 36 -8.37 -14.60 -0.51
C CYS A 36 -7.03 -14.92 -1.18
N GLU A 37 -6.92 -14.62 -2.47
CA GLU A 37 -5.64 -14.50 -3.17
C GLU A 37 -5.08 -13.11 -2.93
N VAL A 38 -4.00 -13.00 -2.15
CA VAL A 38 -3.45 -11.70 -1.74
C VAL A 38 -2.14 -11.42 -2.45
N TYR A 39 -2.04 -10.23 -3.05
CA TYR A 39 -0.83 -9.61 -3.57
C TYR A 39 -0.40 -8.44 -2.71
N TRP A 40 0.91 -8.28 -2.54
CA TRP A 40 1.53 -7.10 -1.95
C TRP A 40 1.88 -6.12 -3.06
N LEU A 41 1.50 -4.85 -2.91
CA LEU A 41 1.87 -3.76 -3.80
C LEU A 41 2.58 -2.68 -2.98
N GLU A 42 3.73 -2.21 -3.44
CA GLU A 42 4.44 -1.16 -2.74
C GLU A 42 5.37 -0.34 -3.64
N GLN A 43 5.44 0.96 -3.37
CA GLN A 43 6.45 1.82 -3.98
C GLN A 43 7.81 1.59 -3.32
N PHE A 44 8.80 1.17 -4.10
CA PHE A 44 10.20 1.23 -3.71
C PHE A 44 10.79 2.58 -4.13
N ARG A 45 11.49 3.26 -3.22
CA ARG A 45 12.16 4.53 -3.49
C ARG A 45 13.67 4.34 -3.45
N HIS A 46 14.34 4.61 -4.56
CA HIS A 46 15.79 4.51 -4.60
C HIS A 46 16.45 5.57 -3.70
N GLY A 47 17.36 5.11 -2.85
CA GLY A 47 18.21 5.97 -2.06
C GLY A 47 19.39 6.52 -2.87
N LYS A 48 20.31 7.20 -2.16
CA LYS A 48 21.60 7.64 -2.74
C LYS A 48 22.65 6.52 -2.76
N ASP A 49 22.41 5.44 -2.03
CA ASP A 49 23.34 4.34 -1.80
C ASP A 49 22.75 3.04 -2.40
N PRO A 50 23.24 2.60 -3.57
CA PRO A 50 22.75 1.40 -4.25
C PRO A 50 22.95 0.12 -3.44
N ASP A 51 24.02 0.03 -2.64
CA ASP A 51 24.29 -1.17 -1.83
C ASP A 51 23.27 -1.29 -0.70
N ARG A 52 22.91 -0.16 -0.10
CA ARG A 52 21.83 -0.10 0.89
C ARG A 52 20.48 -0.45 0.29
N ASP A 53 20.17 0.04 -0.91
CA ASP A 53 18.93 -0.30 -1.63
C ASP A 53 18.86 -1.81 -1.92
N ALA A 54 19.96 -2.39 -2.42
CA ALA A 54 20.05 -3.81 -2.71
C ALA A 54 19.89 -4.66 -1.44
N HIS A 55 20.52 -4.25 -0.33
CA HIS A 55 20.37 -4.92 0.96
C HIS A 55 18.92 -4.85 1.47
N ALA A 56 18.29 -3.69 1.36
CA ALA A 56 16.92 -3.51 1.80
C ALA A 56 15.94 -4.38 1.00
N MET A 57 16.10 -4.38 -0.33
CA MET A 57 15.33 -5.21 -1.26
C MET A 57 15.50 -6.70 -0.95
N ALA A 58 16.74 -7.18 -0.77
CA ALA A 58 17.01 -8.58 -0.49
C ALA A 58 16.37 -9.03 0.84
N THR A 59 16.52 -8.21 1.89
CA THR A 59 15.95 -8.49 3.22
C THR A 59 14.42 -8.52 3.16
N PHE A 60 13.81 -7.55 2.49
CA PHE A 60 12.36 -7.50 2.29
C PHE A 60 11.85 -8.74 1.53
N LEU A 61 12.47 -9.10 0.41
CA LEU A 61 12.03 -10.26 -0.38
C LEU A 61 12.19 -11.57 0.41
N GLU A 62 13.25 -11.72 1.20
CA GLU A 62 13.44 -12.87 2.08
C GLU A 62 12.32 -12.94 3.14
N GLN A 63 11.97 -11.81 3.76
CA GLN A 63 10.84 -11.74 4.69
C GLN A 63 9.54 -12.14 3.99
N MET A 64 9.26 -11.61 2.79
CA MET A 64 8.06 -11.94 2.04
C MET A 64 7.99 -13.43 1.68
N GLU A 65 9.11 -14.05 1.31
CA GLU A 65 9.17 -15.51 1.07
C GLU A 65 8.84 -16.31 2.33
N ARG A 66 9.41 -15.94 3.49
CA ARG A 66 9.12 -16.60 4.79
C ARG A 66 7.64 -16.57 5.17
N PHE A 67 6.91 -15.51 4.78
CA PHE A 67 5.46 -15.39 4.97
C PHE A 67 4.62 -15.95 3.81
N GLY A 68 5.28 -16.55 2.81
CA GLY A 68 4.65 -17.24 1.68
C GLY A 68 4.15 -16.31 0.58
N PHE A 69 4.78 -15.14 0.40
CA PHE A 69 4.40 -14.11 -0.58
C PHE A 69 5.43 -13.89 -1.70
N GLY A 70 6.55 -14.63 -1.80
CA GLY A 70 7.64 -14.23 -2.71
C GLY A 70 7.26 -14.13 -4.20
N ARG A 71 6.24 -14.85 -4.68
CA ARG A 71 5.69 -14.70 -6.05
C ARG A 71 4.48 -13.77 -6.16
N ARG A 72 4.13 -13.09 -5.09
CA ARG A 72 2.93 -12.24 -4.95
C ARG A 72 3.28 -10.83 -4.51
N VAL A 73 4.50 -10.39 -4.81
CA VAL A 73 4.99 -9.05 -4.54
C VAL A 73 5.06 -8.29 -5.85
N LEU A 74 4.47 -7.11 -5.87
CA LEU A 74 4.55 -6.12 -6.95
C LEU A 74 5.23 -4.88 -6.39
N LEU A 75 6.48 -4.66 -6.76
CA LEU A 75 7.18 -3.43 -6.43
C LEU A 75 7.20 -2.51 -7.65
N TYR A 76 7.05 -1.22 -7.40
CA TYR A 76 7.14 -0.20 -8.44
C TYR A 76 7.94 1.01 -7.98
N THR A 77 8.49 1.74 -8.93
CA THR A 77 9.14 3.04 -8.73
C THR A 77 8.41 4.11 -9.53
N LEU A 78 8.54 5.35 -9.09
CA LEU A 78 8.06 6.53 -9.80
C LEU A 78 9.25 7.40 -10.13
N GLY A 79 9.25 8.01 -11.31
CA GLY A 79 10.22 9.07 -11.63
C GLY A 79 9.86 10.38 -10.93
N ASP A 80 10.77 11.35 -10.99
CA ASP A 80 10.63 12.63 -10.28
C ASP A 80 9.53 13.55 -10.83
N ARG A 81 9.04 13.29 -12.05
CA ARG A 81 7.96 14.06 -12.67
C ARG A 81 6.61 13.43 -12.33
N GLU A 82 5.60 14.27 -12.15
CA GLU A 82 4.22 13.85 -11.85
C GLU A 82 3.63 12.93 -12.93
N ASP A 83 4.06 13.10 -14.19
CA ASP A 83 3.63 12.29 -15.34
C ASP A 83 4.57 11.10 -15.63
N ALA A 84 5.59 10.87 -14.81
CA ALA A 84 6.55 9.80 -15.04
C ALA A 84 5.83 8.45 -15.10
N PRO A 85 6.26 7.55 -16.00
CA PRO A 85 5.68 6.22 -16.08
C PRO A 85 5.97 5.44 -14.79
N ILE A 86 5.00 4.62 -14.39
CA ILE A 86 5.19 3.64 -13.32
C ILE A 86 6.11 2.54 -13.87
N ALA A 87 7.26 2.34 -13.24
CA ALA A 87 8.18 1.26 -13.58
C ALA A 87 8.07 0.14 -12.54
N TYR A 88 7.85 -1.10 -12.99
CA TYR A 88 7.77 -2.25 -12.09
C TYR A 88 9.13 -2.93 -11.94
N LEU A 89 9.41 -3.45 -10.75
CA LEU A 89 10.64 -4.15 -10.43
C LEU A 89 10.40 -5.66 -10.44
N GLY A 90 11.26 -6.40 -11.15
CA GLY A 90 11.22 -7.88 -11.19
C GLY A 90 10.06 -8.50 -11.97
N VAL A 91 9.12 -7.70 -12.47
CA VAL A 91 8.00 -8.13 -13.33
C VAL A 91 7.80 -7.15 -14.48
N THR A 92 7.17 -7.61 -15.55
CA THR A 92 6.80 -6.73 -16.66
C THR A 92 5.58 -5.87 -16.31
N PRO A 93 5.42 -4.69 -16.94
CA PRO A 93 4.21 -3.88 -16.76
C PRO A 93 2.92 -4.65 -17.07
N ALA A 94 2.93 -5.47 -18.13
CA ALA A 94 1.77 -6.26 -18.53
C ALA A 94 1.33 -7.26 -17.44
N GLU A 95 2.28 -7.92 -16.76
CA GLU A 95 2.01 -8.84 -15.65
C GLU A 95 1.44 -8.12 -14.44
N ALA A 96 2.07 -7.02 -14.02
CA ALA A 96 1.61 -6.25 -12.86
C ALA A 96 0.21 -5.66 -13.08
N GLU A 97 -0.02 -5.05 -14.25
CA GLU A 97 -1.32 -4.52 -14.60
C GLU A 97 -2.40 -5.61 -14.76
N ALA A 98 -2.03 -6.81 -15.23
CA ALA A 98 -2.98 -7.93 -15.27
C ALA A 98 -3.44 -8.32 -13.86
N VAL A 99 -2.54 -8.27 -12.87
CA VAL A 99 -2.90 -8.47 -11.45
C VAL A 99 -3.80 -7.35 -10.92
N LEU A 100 -3.47 -6.08 -11.20
CA LEU A 100 -4.29 -4.95 -10.76
C LEU A 100 -5.70 -4.97 -11.38
N ARG A 101 -5.81 -5.25 -12.69
CA ARG A 101 -7.10 -5.30 -13.41
C ARG A 101 -8.02 -6.43 -12.95
N ARG A 102 -7.45 -7.56 -12.51
CA ARG A 102 -8.24 -8.69 -12.01
C ARG A 102 -8.53 -8.58 -10.51
N ALA A 103 -7.93 -7.63 -9.80
CA ALA A 103 -8.17 -7.44 -8.38
C ALA A 103 -9.63 -7.06 -8.12
N ASP A 104 -10.29 -7.83 -7.26
CA ASP A 104 -11.63 -7.52 -6.78
C ASP A 104 -11.60 -6.35 -5.79
N LEU A 105 -10.47 -6.19 -5.08
CA LEU A 105 -10.23 -5.11 -4.14
C LEU A 105 -8.75 -4.69 -4.15
N VAL A 106 -8.49 -3.39 -4.24
CA VAL A 106 -7.24 -2.80 -3.73
C VAL A 106 -7.49 -2.29 -2.31
N LEU A 107 -6.85 -2.93 -1.33
CA LEU A 107 -6.87 -2.52 0.07
C LEU A 107 -5.65 -1.66 0.34
N ASN A 108 -5.84 -0.35 0.40
CA ASN A 108 -4.77 0.63 0.38
C ASN A 108 -4.50 1.24 1.75
N PHE A 109 -3.24 1.18 2.16
CA PHE A 109 -2.72 1.89 3.33
C PHE A 109 -1.75 3.01 2.94
N HIS A 110 -1.41 3.13 1.66
CA HIS A 110 -0.55 4.20 1.15
C HIS A 110 -1.41 5.43 0.83
N TYR A 111 -1.43 6.41 1.73
CA TYR A 111 -2.25 7.62 1.60
C TYR A 111 -1.94 8.47 0.36
N ALA A 112 -0.73 8.38 -0.17
CA ALA A 112 -0.25 9.10 -1.35
C ALA A 112 0.02 8.17 -2.55
N ILE A 113 -0.69 7.05 -2.64
CA ILE A 113 -0.58 6.14 -3.78
C ILE A 113 -0.87 6.87 -5.11
N ASP A 114 -0.16 6.49 -6.17
CA ASP A 114 -0.45 6.97 -7.51
C ASP A 114 -1.87 6.55 -7.95
N PRO A 115 -2.77 7.48 -8.32
CA PRO A 115 -4.14 7.15 -8.70
C PRO A 115 -4.25 6.16 -9.87
N ARG A 116 -3.24 6.07 -10.74
CA ARG A 116 -3.22 5.13 -11.87
C ARG A 116 -3.20 3.67 -11.42
N LEU A 117 -2.65 3.40 -10.23
CA LEU A 117 -2.65 2.05 -9.62
C LEU A 117 -4.02 1.66 -9.05
N LEU A 118 -4.85 2.65 -8.70
CA LEU A 118 -6.22 2.45 -8.22
C LEU A 118 -7.21 2.25 -9.37
N ALA A 119 -7.00 2.95 -10.49
CA ALA A 119 -7.92 3.00 -11.63
C ALA A 119 -8.22 1.63 -12.26
N GLY A 120 -7.33 0.64 -12.12
CA GLY A 120 -7.52 -0.70 -12.65
C GLY A 120 -8.40 -1.62 -11.80
N ALA A 121 -8.62 -1.29 -10.53
CA ALA A 121 -9.29 -2.18 -9.58
C ALA A 121 -10.83 -2.09 -9.68
N ARG A 122 -11.52 -3.20 -9.39
CA ARG A 122 -13.00 -3.22 -9.37
C ARG A 122 -13.59 -2.43 -8.20
N ARG A 123 -12.90 -2.49 -7.06
CA ARG A 123 -13.19 -1.74 -5.84
C ARG A 123 -11.90 -1.31 -5.18
N THR A 124 -11.95 -0.17 -4.52
CA THR A 124 -10.83 0.41 -3.79
C THR A 124 -11.27 0.74 -2.38
N ALA A 125 -10.47 0.36 -1.40
CA ALA A 125 -10.70 0.71 0.00
C ALA A 125 -9.44 1.36 0.57
N LEU A 126 -9.59 2.52 1.20
CA LEU A 126 -8.54 3.09 2.04
C LEU A 126 -8.68 2.56 3.46
N VAL A 127 -7.56 2.23 4.12
CA VAL A 127 -7.50 1.95 5.55
C VAL A 127 -6.60 2.98 6.21
N ASP A 128 -7.20 3.85 7.02
CA ASP A 128 -6.51 4.82 7.86
C ASP A 128 -6.04 4.18 9.16
N ILE A 129 -4.71 4.09 9.30
CA ILE A 129 -4.02 3.55 10.47
C ILE A 129 -3.40 4.65 11.34
N ASP A 130 -3.58 5.92 10.97
CA ASP A 130 -3.06 7.10 11.69
C ASP A 130 -4.19 8.10 12.04
N PRO A 131 -5.29 7.64 12.68
CA PRO A 131 -6.45 8.48 12.92
C PRO A 131 -6.10 9.72 13.74
N GLY A 132 -6.67 10.85 13.34
CA GLY A 132 -6.36 12.19 13.82
C GLY A 132 -5.29 12.89 12.99
N LEU A 133 -4.15 12.23 12.74
CA LEU A 133 -3.05 12.80 11.93
C LEU A 133 -3.41 12.84 10.45
N THR A 134 -3.93 11.73 9.91
CA THR A 134 -4.38 11.66 8.52
C THR A 134 -5.36 12.79 8.20
N GLN A 135 -6.35 13.01 9.07
CA GLN A 135 -7.35 14.06 8.89
C GLN A 135 -6.76 15.47 9.02
N LEU A 136 -5.84 15.69 9.97
CA LEU A 136 -5.15 16.96 10.08
C LEU A 136 -4.36 17.27 8.80
N TRP A 137 -3.60 16.30 8.28
CA TRP A 137 -2.81 16.47 7.05
C TRP A 137 -3.68 16.75 5.83
N ILE A 138 -4.84 16.09 5.71
CA ILE A 138 -5.81 16.38 4.66
C ILE A 138 -6.36 17.80 4.81
N SER A 139 -6.86 18.16 5.99
CA SER A 139 -7.50 19.46 6.25
C SER A 139 -6.57 20.65 6.05
N THR A 140 -5.26 20.44 6.25
CA THR A 140 -4.22 21.46 6.11
C THR A 140 -3.57 21.46 4.73
N GLY A 141 -4.00 20.55 3.85
CA GLY A 141 -3.46 20.41 2.49
C GLY A 141 -2.05 19.82 2.40
N GLN A 142 -1.52 19.27 3.50
CA GLN A 142 -0.22 18.58 3.52
C GLN A 142 -0.29 17.21 2.83
N LEU A 143 -1.48 16.60 2.81
CA LEU A 143 -1.73 15.31 2.19
C LEU A 143 -2.95 15.42 1.26
N ARG A 144 -2.80 14.94 0.04
CA ARG A 144 -3.89 14.81 -0.93
C ARG A 144 -4.15 13.32 -1.17
N VAL A 145 -5.12 12.79 -0.44
CA VAL A 145 -5.50 11.38 -0.60
C VAL A 145 -6.34 11.22 -1.87
N PRO A 146 -5.99 10.31 -2.79
CA PRO A 146 -6.82 10.04 -3.96
C PRO A 146 -8.15 9.42 -3.52
N ARG A 147 -9.16 9.50 -4.39
CA ARG A 147 -10.49 8.95 -4.09
C ARG A 147 -10.47 7.41 -4.07
N HIS A 148 -11.15 6.84 -3.07
CA HIS A 148 -11.49 5.41 -2.97
C HIS A 148 -13.02 5.23 -2.97
N ASP A 149 -13.47 3.99 -3.19
CA ASP A 149 -14.90 3.64 -3.15
C ASP A 149 -15.41 3.53 -1.70
N VAL A 150 -14.57 3.05 -0.79
CA VAL A 150 -14.88 2.85 0.64
C VAL A 150 -13.68 3.28 1.49
N TYR A 151 -13.96 3.75 2.71
CA TYR A 151 -12.94 4.19 3.66
C TYR A 151 -13.14 3.47 4.99
N PHE A 152 -12.05 2.93 5.53
CA PHE A 152 -11.98 2.32 6.85
C PHE A 152 -10.94 3.07 7.69
N THR A 153 -11.08 2.99 9.01
CA THR A 153 -10.10 3.53 9.94
C THR A 153 -10.09 2.70 11.21
N ILE A 154 -8.94 2.59 11.87
CA ILE A 154 -8.85 2.02 13.22
C ILE A 154 -9.28 3.03 14.30
N GLY A 155 -9.50 4.30 13.93
CA GLY A 155 -9.97 5.34 14.84
C GLY A 155 -11.47 5.30 15.02
N GLU A 156 -11.95 4.62 16.06
CA GLU A 156 -13.39 4.44 16.34
C GLU A 156 -14.18 5.76 16.52
N THR A 157 -13.51 6.87 16.78
CA THR A 157 -14.14 8.19 16.96
C THR A 157 -14.15 9.05 15.69
N VAL A 158 -13.40 8.68 14.65
CA VAL A 158 -13.32 9.43 13.38
C VAL A 158 -14.72 9.57 12.77
N GLY A 159 -15.07 10.77 12.30
CA GLY A 159 -16.40 11.06 11.74
C GLY A 159 -17.54 11.12 12.76
N THR A 160 -17.24 11.04 14.07
CA THR A 160 -18.23 11.18 15.14
C THR A 160 -18.08 12.51 15.88
N PRO A 161 -19.11 13.01 16.59
CA PRO A 161 -19.00 14.20 17.44
C PRO A 161 -17.98 14.08 18.59
N ARG A 162 -17.46 12.87 18.87
CA ARG A 162 -16.44 12.66 19.90
C ARG A 162 -15.03 13.01 19.41
N ALA A 163 -14.79 13.00 18.10
CA ALA A 163 -13.52 13.44 17.53
C ALA A 163 -13.37 14.97 17.70
N ARG A 164 -12.16 15.40 18.10
CA ARG A 164 -11.80 16.82 18.24
C ARG A 164 -10.85 17.29 17.13
N PHE A 165 -10.79 16.52 16.06
CA PHE A 165 -10.00 16.77 14.86
C PHE A 165 -10.95 16.78 13.65
N PRO A 166 -10.54 17.33 12.50
CA PRO A 166 -11.38 17.38 11.30
C PRO A 166 -11.89 16.00 10.89
N ASP A 167 -13.12 15.91 10.38
CA ASP A 167 -13.68 14.66 9.83
C ASP A 167 -13.29 14.42 8.37
N CYS A 168 -12.91 15.48 7.65
CA CYS A 168 -12.55 15.48 6.22
C CYS A 168 -13.72 15.15 5.27
N GLY A 169 -14.97 15.25 5.76
CA GLY A 169 -16.19 15.01 4.98
C GLY A 169 -16.91 13.70 5.29
#